data_AF-A0A1J5WZW0-F1
#
_entry.id   AF-A0A1J5WZW0-F1
#
_cell.length_a   1.000
_cell.length_b   1.000
_cell.length_c   1.000
_cell.angle_alpha   90.00
_cell.angle_beta   90.00
_cell.angle_gamma   90.00
#
_symmetry.space_group_name_H-M   'P 1'
#
loop_
_entity.id
_entity.type
_entity.pdbx_description
1 polymer ?
#
loop_
_entity_poly.entity_id
_entity_poly.type
_entity_poly.pdbx_seq_one_letter_code
_entity_poly.pdbx_strand_id
1 'polypeptide(L)'
;MENEDVERREEKGEEIKEARAGEEHREELDSLKELKEELDGENSKKEENPEEEQDLSFTPVVKVEKQETKTLEEDEETLFSIRAKLFRLDDGQWKERGVGEAKFLKHREKGTVRLVMRRDKTHKVCANHTVLPEMALKENTGSDRAWVYKAPLDFTEDKPQSETFAIRFATAEKRAEFREAFEDAKKTNKEIPAK
;
A
#
# COMPACT_ATOMS: atom_id res chain seq x y z
N MET A 1 72.38 23.51 14.19
CA MET A 1 72.34 23.74 12.73
C MET A 1 71.78 22.55 11.96
N GLU A 2 71.65 21.34 12.54
CA GLU A 2 71.10 20.18 11.82
C GLU A 2 69.57 20.04 11.84
N ASN A 3 68.83 20.81 12.66
CA ASN A 3 67.37 20.66 12.79
C ASN A 3 66.55 21.56 11.85
N GLU A 4 67.06 22.71 11.41
CA GLU A 4 66.36 23.57 10.42
C GLU A 4 66.41 22.99 9.00
N ASP A 5 67.44 22.18 8.68
CA ASP A 5 67.59 21.52 7.38
C ASP A 5 66.65 20.30 7.21
N VAL A 6 66.11 19.75 8.31
CA VAL A 6 65.18 18.62 8.27
C VAL A 6 63.75 19.11 8.04
N GLU A 7 63.31 20.14 8.76
CA GLU A 7 61.99 20.76 8.60
C GLU A 7 61.80 21.31 7.17
N ARG A 8 62.83 21.96 6.61
CA ARG A 8 62.81 22.48 5.24
C ARG A 8 62.74 21.37 4.17
N ARG A 9 63.18 20.15 4.49
CA ARG A 9 63.06 18.98 3.60
C ARG A 9 61.69 18.33 3.69
N GLU A 10 61.03 18.40 4.84
CA GLU A 10 59.68 17.88 5.06
C GLU A 10 58.60 18.77 4.42
N GLU A 11 58.65 20.10 4.62
CA GLU A 11 57.72 21.05 3.97
C GLU A 11 57.82 20.98 2.44
N LYS A 12 59.06 20.90 1.92
CA LYS A 12 59.30 20.76 0.48
C LYS A 12 58.82 19.41 -0.06
N GLY A 13 58.74 18.38 0.78
CA GLY A 13 58.21 17.07 0.43
C GLY A 13 56.68 17.03 0.37
N GLU A 14 56.00 17.83 1.19
CA GLU A 14 54.53 17.97 1.16
C GLU A 14 54.07 18.82 -0.03
N GLU A 15 54.77 19.92 -0.33
CA GLU A 15 54.47 20.79 -1.48
C GLU A 15 54.62 20.04 -2.83
N ILE A 16 55.62 19.15 -2.94
CA ILE A 16 55.82 18.28 -4.12
C ILE A 16 54.72 17.21 -4.24
N LYS A 17 54.21 16.69 -3.12
CA LYS A 17 53.10 15.72 -3.12
C LYS A 17 51.78 16.38 -3.53
N GLU A 18 51.53 17.59 -3.07
CA GLU A 18 50.31 18.33 -3.38
C GLU A 18 50.31 18.82 -4.84
N ALA A 19 51.46 19.25 -5.36
CA ALA A 19 51.63 19.58 -6.78
C ALA A 19 51.40 18.35 -7.69
N ARG A 20 51.94 17.19 -7.32
CA ARG A 20 51.76 15.94 -8.07
C ARG A 20 50.31 15.45 -8.07
N ALA A 21 49.61 15.56 -6.94
CA ALA A 21 48.20 15.19 -6.85
C ALA A 21 47.31 16.14 -7.68
N GLY A 22 47.67 17.42 -7.77
CA GLY A 22 46.99 18.40 -8.62
C GLY A 22 47.23 18.19 -10.12
N GLU A 23 48.39 17.65 -10.52
CA GLU A 23 48.69 17.23 -11.90
C GLU A 23 47.90 15.95 -12.27
N GLU A 24 47.91 14.93 -11.40
CA GLU A 24 47.17 13.68 -11.61
C GLU A 24 45.64 13.91 -11.73
N HIS A 25 45.06 14.79 -10.90
CA HIS A 25 43.63 15.15 -10.99
C HIS A 25 43.30 15.98 -12.25
N ARG A 26 44.27 16.72 -12.80
CA ARG A 26 44.09 17.49 -14.04
C ARG A 26 44.14 16.58 -15.26
N GLU A 27 45.05 15.61 -15.28
CA GLU A 27 45.14 14.57 -16.31
C GLU A 27 43.89 13.66 -16.32
N GLU A 28 43.32 13.34 -15.16
CA GLU A 28 42.09 12.56 -15.06
C GLU A 28 40.86 13.33 -15.59
N LEU A 29 40.80 14.64 -15.35
CA LEU A 29 39.73 15.51 -15.86
C LEU A 29 39.81 15.74 -17.38
N ASP A 30 41.03 15.85 -17.93
CA ASP A 30 41.20 16.00 -19.38
C ASP A 30 40.95 14.67 -20.11
N SER A 31 41.34 13.53 -19.51
CA SER A 31 40.98 12.19 -20.01
C SER A 31 39.45 11.96 -20.02
N LEU A 32 38.73 12.44 -19.00
CA LEU A 32 37.26 12.36 -18.94
C LEU A 32 36.55 13.28 -19.94
N LYS A 33 37.18 14.39 -20.34
CA LYS A 33 36.65 15.28 -21.38
C LYS A 33 36.85 14.71 -22.77
N GLU A 34 38.02 14.13 -23.04
CA GLU A 34 38.29 13.46 -24.33
C GLU A 34 37.36 12.26 -24.54
N LEU A 35 37.11 11.44 -23.50
CA LEU A 35 36.11 10.36 -23.55
C LEU A 35 34.69 10.88 -23.82
N LYS A 36 34.35 12.06 -23.32
CA LYS A 36 33.02 12.66 -23.51
C LYS A 36 32.85 13.27 -24.90
N GLU A 37 33.92 13.85 -25.47
CA GLU A 37 33.93 14.36 -26.84
C GLU A 37 33.94 13.21 -27.88
N GLU A 38 34.58 12.07 -27.60
CA GLU A 38 34.47 10.86 -28.43
C GLU A 38 33.05 10.26 -28.39
N LEU A 39 32.39 10.27 -27.22
CA LEU A 39 30.99 9.81 -27.08
C LEU A 39 29.97 10.72 -27.79
N ASP A 40 30.22 12.03 -27.86
CA ASP A 40 29.34 12.99 -28.55
C ASP A 40 29.63 13.09 -30.08
N GLY A 41 30.80 12.64 -30.53
CA GLY A 41 31.25 12.73 -31.93
C GLY A 41 30.75 11.63 -32.87
N GLU A 42 30.34 10.47 -32.36
CA GLU A 42 29.87 9.34 -33.19
C GLU A 42 28.39 9.42 -33.60
N ASN A 43 27.66 10.49 -33.25
CA ASN A 43 26.24 10.61 -33.61
C ASN A 43 25.94 11.47 -34.85
N SER A 44 26.87 11.57 -35.81
CA SER A 44 26.64 12.34 -37.03
C SER A 44 26.75 11.49 -38.31
N LYS A 45 25.59 10.92 -38.67
CA LYS A 45 25.13 10.52 -40.03
C LYS A 45 25.53 9.14 -40.56
N LYS A 46 24.71 8.15 -40.20
CA LYS A 46 23.98 7.33 -41.18
C LYS A 46 22.56 7.05 -40.66
N GLU A 47 21.59 7.60 -41.40
CA GLU A 47 20.17 7.33 -41.25
C GLU A 47 19.89 5.86 -41.60
N GLU A 48 19.67 5.01 -40.60
CA GLU A 48 18.92 3.75 -40.75
C GLU A 48 17.97 3.61 -39.56
N ASN A 49 16.69 3.87 -39.87
CA ASN A 49 15.44 3.57 -39.18
C ASN A 49 15.39 3.79 -37.65
N PRO A 50 14.74 4.87 -37.15
CA PRO A 50 14.47 4.97 -35.72
C PRO A 50 13.64 3.76 -35.33
N GLU A 51 14.11 3.03 -34.31
CA GLU A 51 13.38 2.05 -33.51
C GLU A 51 11.95 1.87 -34.01
N GLU A 52 11.74 0.92 -34.92
CA GLU A 52 10.41 0.40 -35.16
C GLU A 52 9.98 -0.18 -33.80
N GLU A 53 9.33 0.65 -32.98
CA GLU A 53 8.41 0.18 -31.96
C GLU A 53 7.49 -0.75 -32.72
N GLN A 54 7.80 -2.04 -32.68
CA GLN A 54 7.03 -3.05 -33.35
C GLN A 54 5.65 -2.90 -32.75
N ASP A 55 4.73 -2.28 -33.50
CA ASP A 55 3.37 -2.00 -33.06
C ASP A 55 2.67 -3.36 -32.95
N LEU A 56 2.90 -4.00 -31.81
CA LEU A 56 2.34 -5.29 -31.43
C LEU A 56 0.84 -5.08 -31.18
N SER A 57 0.12 -4.96 -32.29
CA SER A 57 -1.32 -4.80 -32.31
C SER A 57 -1.97 -6.18 -32.13
N PHE A 58 -2.48 -6.42 -30.92
CA PHE A 58 -3.27 -7.61 -30.66
C PHE A 58 -4.73 -7.35 -31.03
N THR A 59 -5.28 -8.20 -31.89
CA THR A 59 -6.73 -8.21 -32.12
C THR A 59 -7.39 -8.83 -30.88
N PRO A 60 -8.31 -8.13 -30.21
CA PRO A 60 -8.96 -8.68 -29.02
C PRO A 60 -9.77 -9.91 -29.40
N VAL A 61 -9.48 -11.04 -28.75
CA VAL A 61 -10.17 -12.33 -28.98
C VAL A 61 -11.67 -12.22 -28.66
N VAL A 62 -12.03 -11.31 -27.75
CA VAL A 62 -13.41 -11.05 -27.33
C VAL A 62 -13.67 -9.56 -27.31
N LYS A 63 -14.71 -9.12 -28.02
CA LYS A 63 -15.25 -7.77 -27.90
C LYS A 63 -16.22 -7.74 -26.73
N VAL A 64 -15.81 -7.12 -25.62
CA VAL A 64 -16.65 -6.96 -24.43
C VAL A 64 -17.39 -5.64 -24.53
N GLU A 65 -18.71 -5.68 -24.42
CA GLU A 65 -19.52 -4.46 -24.35
C GLU A 65 -19.47 -3.85 -22.95
N LYS A 66 -19.59 -2.53 -22.87
CA LYS A 66 -19.66 -1.85 -21.58
C LYS A 66 -20.97 -2.22 -20.89
N GLN A 67 -20.90 -3.09 -19.89
CA GLN A 67 -22.04 -3.49 -19.08
C GLN A 67 -22.14 -2.59 -17.83
N GLU A 68 -23.36 -2.19 -17.49
CA GLU A 68 -23.65 -1.55 -16.21
C GLU A 68 -23.55 -2.59 -15.08
N THR A 69 -22.69 -2.32 -14.10
CA THR A 69 -22.49 -3.19 -12.94
C THR A 69 -23.13 -2.55 -11.71
N LYS A 70 -23.96 -3.31 -11.00
CA LYS A 70 -24.53 -2.91 -9.71
C LYS A 70 -23.63 -3.34 -8.56
N THR A 71 -23.54 -2.54 -7.51
CA THR A 71 -22.75 -2.86 -6.31
C THR A 71 -23.51 -3.74 -5.33
N LEU A 72 -24.85 -3.77 -5.45
CA LEU A 72 -25.77 -4.41 -4.50
C LEU A 72 -25.70 -3.76 -3.11
N GLU A 73 -25.43 -2.46 -3.09
CA GLU A 73 -25.37 -1.57 -1.92
C GLU A 73 -26.32 -0.36 -2.08
N GLU A 74 -27.11 -0.31 -3.16
CA GLU A 74 -27.94 0.84 -3.54
C GLU A 74 -29.12 1.07 -2.57
N ASP A 75 -29.63 0.01 -1.96
CA ASP A 75 -30.72 0.04 -0.96
C ASP A 75 -30.21 0.28 0.48
N GLU A 76 -28.94 0.67 0.63
CA GLU A 76 -28.30 0.85 1.92
C GLU A 76 -27.80 2.29 2.11
N GLU A 77 -27.74 2.71 3.37
CA GLU A 77 -27.17 3.99 3.80
C GLU A 77 -25.83 3.73 4.50
N THR A 78 -24.80 4.49 4.13
CA THR A 78 -23.51 4.43 4.82
C THR A 78 -23.59 5.21 6.13
N LEU A 79 -23.56 4.50 7.26
CA LEU A 79 -23.57 5.11 8.59
C LEU A 79 -22.16 5.55 9.02
N PHE A 80 -21.15 4.83 8.56
CA PHE A 80 -19.75 5.04 8.94
C PHE A 80 -18.84 4.48 7.86
N SER A 81 -17.71 5.15 7.61
CA SER A 81 -16.68 4.70 6.68
C SER A 81 -15.31 5.07 7.23
N ILE A 82 -14.41 4.09 7.30
CA ILE A 82 -13.05 4.31 7.78
C ILE A 82 -12.03 3.46 7.04
N ARG A 83 -10.86 4.05 6.80
CA ARG A 83 -9.72 3.34 6.21
C ARG A 83 -9.12 2.35 7.20
N ALA A 84 -8.98 1.09 6.80
CA ALA A 84 -8.42 0.03 7.63
C ALA A 84 -7.60 -0.99 6.84
N LYS A 85 -6.82 -1.80 7.56
CA LYS A 85 -6.22 -3.05 7.08
C LYS A 85 -6.84 -4.22 7.84
N LEU A 86 -7.37 -5.19 7.12
CA LEU A 86 -8.03 -6.38 7.65
C LEU A 86 -7.10 -7.58 7.53
N PHE A 87 -7.06 -8.38 8.59
CA PHE A 87 -6.40 -9.66 8.68
C PHE A 87 -7.40 -10.74 9.06
N ARG A 88 -7.16 -11.95 8.58
CA ARG A 88 -7.90 -13.17 8.93
C ARG A 88 -6.97 -14.10 9.71
N LEU A 89 -7.46 -14.73 10.76
CA LEU A 89 -6.75 -15.79 11.45
C LEU A 89 -6.94 -17.10 10.68
N ASP A 90 -5.85 -17.67 10.20
CA ASP A 90 -5.81 -18.91 9.42
C ASP A 90 -4.70 -19.81 9.95
N ASP A 91 -5.02 -21.03 10.34
CA ASP A 91 -4.11 -21.98 11.00
C ASP A 91 -3.27 -21.37 12.15
N GLY A 92 -3.92 -20.54 12.97
CA GLY A 92 -3.29 -19.86 14.10
C GLY A 92 -2.39 -18.68 13.73
N GLN A 93 -2.32 -18.31 12.45
CA GLN A 93 -1.50 -17.20 11.95
C GLN A 93 -2.36 -16.09 11.34
N TRP A 94 -1.99 -14.84 11.58
CA TRP A 94 -2.67 -13.69 10.97
C TRP A 94 -2.19 -13.50 9.53
N LYS A 95 -3.10 -13.66 8.56
CA LYS A 95 -2.86 -13.40 7.14
C LYS A 95 -3.56 -12.12 6.71
N GLU A 96 -2.89 -11.30 5.91
CA GLU A 96 -3.51 -10.10 5.36
C GLU A 96 -4.67 -10.48 4.43
N ARG A 97 -5.83 -9.90 4.69
CA ARG A 97 -7.07 -10.16 3.96
C ARG A 97 -7.38 -9.04 2.98
N GLY A 98 -7.12 -7.78 3.36
CA GLY A 98 -7.31 -6.62 2.48
C GLY A 98 -7.02 -5.28 3.13
N VAL A 99 -6.82 -4.27 2.29
CA VAL A 99 -6.68 -2.85 2.67
C VAL A 99 -7.71 -2.05 1.90
N GLY A 100 -8.43 -1.17 2.59
CA GLY A 100 -9.46 -0.33 1.97
C GLY A 100 -10.39 0.32 2.98
N GLU A 101 -11.53 0.79 2.51
CA GLU A 101 -12.58 1.38 3.36
C GLU A 101 -13.47 0.28 3.95
N ALA A 102 -13.56 0.25 5.28
CA ALA A 102 -14.56 -0.53 6.01
C ALA A 102 -15.77 0.36 6.28
N LYS A 103 -16.95 -0.11 5.86
CA LYS A 103 -18.21 0.63 5.94
C LYS A 103 -19.23 -0.12 6.78
N PHE A 104 -19.98 0.61 7.60
CA PHE A 104 -21.24 0.10 8.15
C PHE A 104 -22.39 0.60 7.28
N LEU A 105 -23.11 -0.35 6.69
CA LEU A 105 -24.21 -0.10 5.77
C LEU A 105 -25.52 -0.54 6.41
N LYS A 106 -26.50 0.37 6.49
CA LYS A 106 -27.84 0.12 7.00
C LYS A 106 -28.82 -0.06 5.86
N HIS A 107 -29.48 -1.20 5.80
CA HIS A 107 -30.53 -1.45 4.80
C HIS A 107 -31.75 -0.58 5.07
N ARG A 108 -32.22 0.16 4.06
CA ARG A 108 -33.31 1.14 4.18
C ARG A 108 -34.62 0.51 4.68
N GLU A 109 -35.02 -0.62 4.10
CA GLU A 109 -36.26 -1.30 4.49
C GLU A 109 -36.12 -2.20 5.73
N LYS A 110 -35.07 -3.02 5.80
CA LYS A 110 -34.88 -4.00 6.89
C LYS A 110 -34.35 -3.37 8.17
N GLY A 111 -33.72 -2.19 8.09
CA GLY A 111 -33.04 -1.54 9.19
C GLY A 111 -31.73 -2.20 9.62
N THR A 112 -31.39 -3.38 9.08
CA THR A 112 -30.22 -4.19 9.46
C THR A 112 -28.92 -3.53 9.02
N VAL A 113 -27.91 -3.57 9.87
CA VAL A 113 -26.57 -3.03 9.63
C VAL A 113 -25.56 -4.14 9.37
N ARG A 114 -24.82 -4.06 8.28
CA ARG A 114 -23.70 -4.96 7.94
C ARG A 114 -22.38 -4.21 7.80
N LEU A 115 -21.27 -4.90 8.04
CA LEU A 115 -19.94 -4.43 7.70
C LEU A 115 -19.59 -4.92 6.29
N VAL A 116 -19.22 -3.98 5.41
CA VAL A 116 -18.66 -4.28 4.09
C VAL A 116 -17.30 -3.60 3.96
N MET A 117 -16.30 -4.34 3.50
CA MET A 117 -14.97 -3.80 3.21
C MET A 117 -14.50 -4.30 1.85
N ARG A 118 -13.96 -3.39 1.03
CA ARG A 118 -13.43 -3.71 -0.31
C ARG A 118 -11.95 -3.36 -0.38
N ARG A 119 -11.19 -4.16 -1.14
CA ARG A 119 -9.78 -3.91 -1.42
C ARG A 119 -9.61 -2.73 -2.36
N ASP A 120 -8.58 -1.94 -2.12
CA ASP A 120 -8.17 -0.89 -3.06
C ASP A 120 -7.86 -1.45 -4.44
N LYS A 121 -8.11 -0.63 -5.47
CA LYS A 121 -7.85 -0.89 -6.90
C LYS A 121 -8.67 -2.04 -7.51
N THR A 122 -8.74 -3.19 -6.84
CA THR A 122 -9.46 -4.37 -7.31
C THR A 122 -10.95 -4.35 -6.98
N HIS A 123 -11.35 -3.54 -5.99
CA HIS A 123 -12.73 -3.43 -5.47
C HIS A 123 -13.35 -4.76 -5.01
N LYS A 124 -12.54 -5.83 -4.87
CA LYS A 124 -12.96 -7.13 -4.35
C LYS A 124 -13.36 -7.00 -2.89
N VAL A 125 -14.49 -7.59 -2.53
CA VAL A 125 -14.97 -7.64 -1.15
C VAL A 125 -14.02 -8.50 -0.32
N CYS A 126 -13.63 -8.02 0.85
CA CYS A 126 -12.74 -8.72 1.77
C CYS A 126 -13.32 -8.91 3.19
N ALA A 127 -14.43 -8.24 3.51
CA ALA A 127 -15.35 -8.55 4.61
C ALA A 127 -16.79 -8.23 4.19
N ASN A 128 -17.75 -9.08 4.55
CA ASN A 128 -19.18 -8.89 4.31
C ASN A 128 -19.98 -9.73 5.31
N HIS A 129 -20.40 -9.11 6.41
CA HIS A 129 -21.19 -9.79 7.45
C HIS A 129 -22.08 -8.83 8.21
N THR A 130 -23.21 -9.33 8.70
CA THR A 130 -24.10 -8.59 9.61
C THR A 130 -23.40 -8.34 10.94
N VAL A 131 -23.57 -7.15 11.53
CA VAL A 131 -23.04 -6.85 12.86
C VAL A 131 -23.99 -7.42 13.92
N LEU A 132 -23.69 -8.59 14.45
CA LEU A 132 -24.60 -9.26 15.40
C LEU A 132 -24.47 -8.71 16.82
N PRO A 133 -25.56 -8.61 17.61
CA PRO A 133 -25.53 -8.07 18.98
C PRO A 133 -24.56 -8.78 19.93
N GLU A 134 -24.27 -10.06 19.71
CA GLU A 134 -23.36 -10.89 20.48
C GLU A 134 -21.87 -10.73 20.09
N MET A 135 -21.57 -10.07 18.97
CA MET A 135 -20.20 -9.83 18.56
C MET A 135 -19.49 -8.89 19.53
N ALA A 136 -18.21 -9.15 19.80
CA ALA A 136 -17.41 -8.35 20.71
C ALA A 136 -16.05 -8.02 20.11
N LEU A 137 -15.68 -6.74 20.17
CA LEU A 137 -14.33 -6.28 19.86
C LEU A 137 -13.43 -6.54 21.07
N LYS A 138 -12.31 -7.23 20.85
CA LYS A 138 -11.27 -7.51 21.85
C LYS A 138 -9.99 -6.80 21.48
N GLU A 139 -9.30 -6.26 22.48
CA GLU A 139 -7.99 -5.64 22.28
C GLU A 139 -7.00 -6.65 21.72
N ASN A 140 -6.12 -6.18 20.84
CA ASN A 140 -5.02 -6.99 20.32
C ASN A 140 -3.79 -6.80 21.20
N THR A 141 -3.28 -7.88 21.81
CA THR A 141 -2.10 -7.83 22.70
C THR A 141 -0.83 -7.28 22.02
N GLY A 142 -0.77 -7.30 20.68
CA GLY A 142 0.36 -6.76 19.91
C GLY A 142 0.10 -5.40 19.24
N SER A 143 -1.06 -4.76 19.45
CA SER A 143 -1.36 -3.47 18.83
C SER A 143 -2.42 -2.66 19.57
N ASP A 144 -2.06 -1.42 19.91
CA ASP A 144 -2.95 -0.37 20.42
C ASP A 144 -3.92 0.20 19.37
N ARG A 145 -3.77 -0.21 18.11
CA ARG A 145 -4.47 0.31 16.92
C ARG A 145 -5.30 -0.76 16.21
N ALA A 146 -5.52 -1.90 16.84
CA ALA A 146 -6.31 -2.99 16.26
C ALA A 146 -7.37 -3.53 17.21
N TRP A 147 -8.46 -4.03 16.62
CA TRP A 147 -9.47 -4.85 17.27
C TRP A 147 -9.43 -6.26 16.70
N VAL A 148 -9.72 -7.26 17.53
CA VAL A 148 -9.95 -8.65 17.15
C VAL A 148 -11.41 -9.00 17.42
N TYR A 149 -12.08 -9.65 16.47
CA TYR A 149 -13.46 -10.09 16.64
C TYR A 149 -13.77 -11.32 15.80
N LYS A 150 -14.86 -12.02 16.14
CA LYS A 150 -15.34 -13.18 15.40
C LYS A 150 -16.60 -12.81 14.63
N ALA A 151 -16.61 -13.07 13.32
CA ALA A 151 -17.79 -13.01 12.48
C ALA A 151 -18.26 -14.45 12.22
N PRO A 152 -19.38 -14.91 12.81
CA PRO A 152 -19.80 -16.30 12.65
C PRO A 152 -20.27 -16.64 11.23
N LEU A 153 -20.74 -15.64 10.48
CA LEU A 153 -21.23 -15.78 9.11
C LEU A 153 -20.73 -14.61 8.25
N ASP A 154 -19.58 -14.80 7.61
CA ASP A 154 -19.03 -13.88 6.60
C ASP A 154 -19.25 -14.43 5.18
N PHE A 155 -19.72 -13.55 4.29
CA PHE A 155 -20.19 -13.85 2.94
C PHE A 155 -19.24 -13.26 1.88
N THR A 156 -17.93 -13.31 2.13
CA THR A 156 -16.92 -12.85 1.16
C THR A 156 -16.58 -13.89 0.11
N GLU A 157 -16.64 -15.17 0.49
CA GLU A 157 -16.46 -16.31 -0.41
C GLU A 157 -17.83 -16.88 -0.81
N ASP A 158 -17.85 -17.85 -1.73
CA ASP A 158 -19.09 -18.45 -2.27
C ASP A 158 -20.00 -19.09 -1.19
N LYS A 159 -19.43 -19.47 -0.05
CA LYS A 159 -20.14 -20.08 1.08
C LYS A 159 -19.94 -19.23 2.34
N PRO A 160 -20.96 -19.09 3.20
CA PRO A 160 -20.79 -18.44 4.49
C PRO A 160 -19.72 -19.13 5.32
N GLN A 161 -18.75 -18.38 5.84
CA GLN A 161 -17.66 -18.91 6.67
C GLN A 161 -17.64 -18.24 8.04
N SER A 162 -17.27 -18.99 9.07
CA SER A 162 -16.94 -18.41 10.36
C SER A 162 -15.50 -17.92 10.33
N GLU A 163 -15.31 -16.64 10.62
CA GLU A 163 -14.03 -15.96 10.49
C GLU A 163 -13.64 -15.27 11.80
N THR A 164 -12.35 -15.33 12.12
CA THR A 164 -11.77 -14.48 13.18
C THR A 164 -10.93 -13.41 12.51
N PHE A 165 -11.35 -12.15 12.66
CA PHE A 165 -10.73 -11.01 12.03
C PHE A 165 -9.91 -10.20 13.03
N ALA A 166 -8.83 -9.60 12.55
CA ALA A 166 -8.19 -8.46 13.18
C ALA A 166 -8.27 -7.28 12.22
N ILE A 167 -8.77 -6.14 12.68
CA ILE A 167 -8.87 -4.91 11.90
C ILE A 167 -7.97 -3.84 12.53
N ARG A 168 -7.06 -3.29 11.74
CA ARG A 168 -6.03 -2.33 12.19
C ARG A 168 -6.22 -0.98 11.51
N PHE A 169 -6.05 0.08 12.29
CA PHE A 169 -6.27 1.47 11.89
C PHE A 169 -4.99 2.31 11.88
N ALA A 170 -5.08 3.50 11.27
CA ALA A 170 -3.97 4.43 11.15
C ALA A 170 -3.60 5.14 12.47
N THR A 171 -4.50 5.21 13.44
CA THR A 171 -4.26 5.81 14.77
C THR A 171 -5.12 5.11 15.82
N ALA A 172 -4.81 5.30 17.10
CA ALA A 172 -5.61 4.78 18.21
C ALA A 172 -6.99 5.47 18.31
N GLU A 173 -7.06 6.75 17.90
CA GLU A 173 -8.31 7.51 17.77
C GLU A 173 -9.25 6.87 16.76
N LYS A 174 -8.75 6.56 15.55
CA LYS A 174 -9.53 5.86 14.51
C LYS A 174 -9.99 4.47 14.96
N ARG A 175 -9.19 3.79 15.78
CA ARG A 175 -9.60 2.53 16.43
C ARG A 175 -10.78 2.75 17.37
N ALA A 176 -10.78 3.84 18.14
CA ALA A 176 -11.87 4.19 19.05
C ALA A 176 -13.15 4.57 18.29
N GLU A 177 -13.04 5.40 17.24
CA GLU A 177 -14.18 5.75 16.35
C GLU A 177 -14.85 4.50 15.78
N PHE A 178 -14.05 3.54 15.28
CA PHE A 178 -14.60 2.27 14.78
C PHE A 178 -15.36 1.50 15.87
N ARG A 179 -14.86 1.50 17.11
CA ARG A 179 -15.53 0.81 18.23
C ARG A 179 -16.88 1.43 18.52
N GLU A 180 -16.97 2.75 18.57
CA GLU A 180 -18.23 3.46 18.81
C GLU A 180 -19.25 3.12 17.72
N ALA A 181 -18.87 3.24 16.45
CA ALA A 181 -19.73 2.90 15.32
C ALA A 181 -20.13 1.41 15.30
N PHE A 182 -19.24 0.50 15.71
CA PHE A 182 -19.55 -0.92 15.82
C PHE A 182 -20.57 -1.22 16.93
N GLU A 183 -20.44 -0.59 18.09
CA GLU A 183 -21.41 -0.76 19.18
C GLU A 183 -22.77 -0.14 18.85
N ASP A 184 -22.80 0.98 18.12
CA ASP A 184 -24.06 1.57 17.66
C ASP A 184 -24.75 0.74 16.58
N ALA A 185 -23.97 0.12 15.69
CA ALA A 185 -24.48 -0.89 14.75
C ALA A 185 -25.09 -2.10 15.48
N LYS A 186 -24.44 -2.59 16.54
CA LYS A 186 -24.98 -3.68 17.38
C LYS A 186 -26.29 -3.30 18.06
N LYS A 187 -26.38 -2.10 18.64
CA LYS A 187 -27.62 -1.58 19.25
C LYS A 187 -28.75 -1.53 18.22
N THR A 188 -28.46 -0.95 17.05
CA THR A 188 -29.41 -0.86 15.93
C THR A 188 -29.94 -2.25 15.56
N ASN A 189 -29.05 -3.24 15.41
CA ASN A 189 -29.47 -4.59 15.04
C ASN A 189 -30.19 -5.35 16.16
N LYS A 190 -29.93 -5.02 17.43
CA LYS A 190 -30.64 -5.62 18.57
C LYS A 190 -32.10 -5.19 18.65
N GLU A 191 -32.40 -3.97 18.21
CA GLU A 191 -33.77 -3.42 18.20
C GLU A 191 -34.64 -4.00 17.08
N ILE A 192 -34.03 -4.67 16.10
CA ILE A 192 -34.75 -5.32 15.01
C ILE A 192 -35.28 -6.67 15.51
N PRO A 193 -36.61 -6.89 15.51
CA PRO A 193 -37.17 -8.16 15.95
C PRO A 193 -36.69 -9.29 15.04
N ALA A 194 -36.29 -10.41 15.65
CA ALA A 194 -36.03 -11.64 14.92
C ALA A 194 -37.32 -12.05 14.20
N LYS A 195 -37.24 -12.18 12.86
CA LYS A 195 -38.34 -12.74 12.06
C LYS A 195 -38.44 -14.25 12.24
#